data_AF-A0A316DWJ4-F1
#
_entry.id   AF-A0A316DWJ4-F1
#
_cell.length_a   1.000
_cell.length_b   1.000
_cell.length_c   1.000
_cell.angle_alpha   90.00
_cell.angle_beta   90.00
_cell.angle_gamma   90.00
#
_symmetry.space_group_name_H-M   'P 1'
#
loop_
_entity.id
_entity.type
_entity.pdbx_description
1 polymer ?
#
loop_
_entity_poly.entity_id
_entity_poly.type
_entity_poly.pdbx_seq_one_letter_code
_entity_poly.pdbx_strand_id
1 'polypeptide(L)' 'MNTATRMSPIEYAKMILEKVSFEPKIFKKELRKALRNSSKRDFKHLMDWCRERFGKKKQ' A
#
# COMPACT_ATOMS: atom_id res chain seq x y z
N MET A 1 3.29 -28.65 -3.41
CA MET A 1 2.47 -27.90 -4.38
C MET A 1 2.81 -26.42 -4.21
N ASN A 2 3.67 -25.84 -5.06
CA ASN A 2 3.98 -24.40 -4.99
C ASN A 2 2.96 -23.66 -5.85
N THR A 3 1.78 -23.41 -5.30
CA THR A 3 0.82 -22.48 -5.91
C THR A 3 1.42 -21.08 -5.76
N ALA A 4 2.02 -20.56 -6.82
CA ALA A 4 2.39 -19.15 -6.91
C ALA A 4 1.10 -18.33 -6.74
N THR A 5 0.84 -17.90 -5.50
CA THR A 5 -0.34 -17.11 -5.16
C THR A 5 -0.30 -15.84 -5.99
N ARG A 6 -1.26 -15.68 -6.91
CA ARG A 6 -1.42 -14.48 -7.70
C ARG A 6 -1.76 -13.35 -6.74
N MET A 7 -0.77 -12.49 -6.44
CA MET A 7 -0.99 -11.33 -5.59
C MET A 7 -2.07 -10.44 -6.21
N SER A 8 -3.02 -10.03 -5.38
CA SER A 8 -3.98 -9.01 -5.78
C SER A 8 -3.29 -7.66 -5.97
N PRO A 9 -3.86 -6.75 -6.78
CA PRO A 9 -3.30 -5.41 -6.95
C PRO A 9 -3.11 -4.65 -5.62
N ILE A 10 -3.98 -4.91 -4.63
CA ILE A 10 -3.89 -4.26 -3.31
C ILE A 10 -2.74 -4.83 -2.47
N GLU A 11 -2.50 -6.14 -2.51
CA GLU A 11 -1.38 -6.78 -1.80
C GLU A 11 -0.05 -6.36 -2.40
N TYR A 12 0.02 -6.28 -3.74
CA TYR A 12 1.19 -5.76 -4.43
C TYR A 12 1.46 -4.30 -4.03
N ALA A 13 0.43 -3.45 -4.00
CA ALA A 13 0.56 -2.08 -3.53
C ALA A 13 1.07 -2.00 -2.08
N LYS A 14 0.51 -2.80 -1.16
CA LYS A 14 0.96 -2.86 0.24
C LYS A 14 2.44 -3.25 0.33
N MET A 15 2.87 -4.30 -0.37
CA MET A 15 4.27 -4.73 -0.41
C MET A 15 5.20 -3.61 -0.89
N ILE A 16 4.85 -2.92 -1.98
CA ILE A 16 5.66 -1.80 -2.50
C ILE A 16 5.72 -0.67 -1.48
N LEU A 17 4.59 -0.28 -0.88
CA LEU A 17 4.52 0.78 0.12
C LEU A 17 5.36 0.48 1.36
N GLU A 18 5.38 -0.77 1.83
CA GLU A 18 6.28 -1.17 2.93
C GLU A 18 7.75 -1.02 2.53
N LYS A 19 8.13 -1.50 1.33
CA LYS A 19 9.52 -1.42 0.84
C LYS A 19 10.02 0.01 0.69
N VAL A 20 9.16 0.96 0.35
CA VAL A 20 9.56 2.37 0.15
C VAL A 20 9.20 3.27 1.33
N SER A 21 8.69 2.71 2.44
CA SER A 21 8.20 3.47 3.60
C SER A 21 9.27 4.31 4.30
N PHE A 22 10.56 3.98 4.11
CA PHE A 22 11.68 4.74 4.66
C PHE A 22 11.95 6.05 3.91
N GLU A 23 11.51 6.19 2.66
CA GLU A 23 11.77 7.36 1.82
C GLU A 23 10.48 8.12 1.48
N PRO A 24 10.16 9.24 2.16
CA PRO A 24 8.86 9.91 2.07
C PRO A 24 8.47 10.34 0.65
N LYS A 25 9.47 10.75 -0.18
CA LYS A 25 9.22 11.17 -1.56
C LYS A 25 8.76 10.00 -2.43
N ILE A 26 9.42 8.84 -2.30
CA ILE A 26 9.08 7.63 -3.05
C ILE A 26 7.76 7.06 -2.53
N PHE A 27 7.58 6.99 -1.21
CA PHE A 27 6.32 6.55 -0.60
C PHE A 27 5.11 7.33 -1.14
N LYS A 28 5.17 8.66 -1.14
CA LYS A 28 4.08 9.49 -1.66
C LYS A 28 3.83 9.25 -3.16
N LYS A 29 4.86 8.90 -3.94
CA LYS A 29 4.74 8.60 -5.38
C LYS A 29 4.03 7.27 -5.59
N GLU A 30 4.45 6.22 -4.89
CA GLU A 30 3.87 4.88 -5.01
C GLU A 30 2.45 4.83 -4.43
N LEU A 31 2.17 5.51 -3.32
CA LEU A 31 0.82 5.61 -2.77
C LEU A 31 -0.14 6.26 -3.76
N ARG A 32 0.27 7.34 -4.42
CA ARG A 32 -0.54 7.98 -5.47
C ARG A 32 -0.81 7.05 -6.65
N LYS A 33 0.16 6.22 -7.04
CA LYS A 33 -0.04 5.22 -8.12
C LYS A 33 -1.05 4.16 -7.68
N ALA A 34 -0.88 3.60 -6.49
CA ALA A 34 -1.76 2.57 -5.94
C ALA A 34 -3.20 3.07 -5.84
N LEU A 35 -3.42 4.28 -5.32
CA LEU A 35 -4.75 4.88 -5.18
C LEU A 35 -5.42 5.17 -6.54
N ARG A 36 -4.67 5.61 -7.56
CA ARG A 36 -5.22 5.83 -8.91
C ARG A 36 -5.69 4.54 -9.58
N ASN A 37 -5.04 3.43 -9.29
CA ASN A 37 -5.35 2.11 -9.87
C ASN A 37 -6.34 1.30 -9.02
N SER A 38 -6.87 1.88 -7.94
CA SER A 38 -7.76 1.21 -6.99
C SER A 38 -9.24 1.49 -7.30
N SER A 39 -10.11 0.50 -7.09
CA SER A 39 -11.55 0.72 -7.04
C SER A 39 -11.92 1.60 -5.83
N LYS A 40 -13.15 2.15 -5.77
CA LYS A 40 -13.61 2.92 -4.59
C LYS A 40 -13.48 2.13 -3.28
N ARG A 41 -13.76 0.82 -3.33
CA ARG A 41 -13.64 -0.09 -2.19
C ARG A 41 -12.18 -0.26 -1.77
N ASP A 42 -11.31 -0.54 -2.74
CA ASP A 42 -9.88 -0.76 -2.48
C ASP A 42 -9.18 0.52 -2.04
N PHE A 43 -9.60 1.67 -2.55
CA PHE A 43 -9.11 2.97 -2.12
C PHE A 43 -9.30 3.15 -0.62
N LYS A 44 -10.53 2.92 -0.12
CA LYS A 44 -10.82 3.04 1.32
C LYS A 44 -9.97 2.05 2.11
N HIS A 45 -9.93 0.80 1.67
CA HIS A 45 -9.16 -0.24 2.34
C HIS A 45 -7.65 0.08 2.40
N LEU A 46 -7.08 0.57 1.30
CA LEU A 46 -5.65 0.94 1.23
C LEU A 46 -5.34 2.15 2.11
N MET A 47 -6.22 3.15 2.16
CA MET A 47 -6.08 4.31 3.02
C MET A 47 -6.16 3.96 4.50
N ASP A 48 -7.13 3.14 4.89
CA ASP A 48 -7.28 2.66 6.27
C ASP A 48 -6.02 1.89 6.70
N TRP A 49 -5.56 0.96 5.86
CA TRP A 49 -4.33 0.22 6.11
C TRP A 49 -3.09 1.13 6.23
N CYS A 50 -2.93 2.14 5.36
CA CYS A 50 -1.83 3.10 5.46
C CYS A 50 -1.87 3.89 6.77
N ARG A 51 -3.06 4.28 7.24
CA ARG A 51 -3.23 4.99 8.53
C ARG A 51 -2.87 4.10 9.70
N GLU A 52 -3.29 2.84 9.70
CA GLU A 52 -2.96 1.87 10.74
C GLU A 52 -1.46 1.56 10.78
N ARG A 53 -0.85 1.33 9.61
CA ARG A 53 0.54 0.88 9.48
C ARG A 53 1.56 2.00 9.67
N PHE A 54 1.29 3.19 9.12
CA PHE A 54 2.24 4.31 9.07
C PHE A 54 1.77 5.56 9.83
N GLY A 55 0.48 5.64 10.20
CA GLY A 55 -0.10 6.80 10.89
C GLY A 55 0.22 6.87 12.38
N LYS A 56 0.70 5.77 12.99
CA LYS A 56 1.25 5.79 14.35
C LYS A 56 2.77 5.98 14.32
N LYS A 57 3.20 7.20 14.07
CA LYS A 57 4.42 7.74 14.69
C LYS A 57 4.00 8.71 15.78
N LYS A 58 3.65 8.18 16.96
CA LYS A 58 3.71 8.93 18.20
C LYS A 58 4.68 8.20 19.12
N GLN A 59 5.87 8.82 19.20
CA GLN A 59 6.96 8.64 20.18
C GLN A 59 7.71 7.30 20.16
#